data_AF-A0A6S6TNP6-F1
#
_entry.id   AF-A0A6S6TNP6-F1
#
_cell.length_a   1.000
_cell.length_b   1.000
_cell.length_c   1.000
_cell.angle_alpha   90.00
_cell.angle_beta   90.00
_cell.angle_gamma   90.00
#
_symmetry.space_group_name_H-M   'P 1'
#
loop_
_entity.id
_entity.type
_entity.pdbx_description
1 polymer ?
#
loop_
_entity_poly.entity_id
_entity_poly.type
_entity_poly.pdbx_seq_one_letter_code
_entity_poly.pdbx_strand_id
1 'polypeptide(L)'
;MIRPLARASIVLIQLLKTVIPSKWQSSKRLHQLIVWGLKTCVSPEANWFIMRHFHLGAEIQRFIIDNLPGIEIPELYPMRFRELDELKEDGFLRHDLNLYNFIIELNLALKQQNRVITAPETLDFSAITDGTFPLQKMPEGRWNSIDIQTAIELYTPVYQLFLTDNDFWRAVNSLQLDETMALYVAKIINDPLPVMLVNNRHPMIPHSTLKAGFRLNLHGLSTEMLHQYLVQLKRQQAKTP
;
A
#
# COMPACT_ATOMS: atom_id res chain seq x y z
N MET A 1 -0.53 26.05 5.35
CA MET A 1 -0.77 25.99 6.82
C MET A 1 -1.34 24.65 7.30
N ILE A 2 -2.04 23.88 6.46
CA ILE A 2 -2.68 22.61 6.87
C ILE A 2 -1.69 21.55 7.37
N ARG A 3 -0.51 21.41 6.75
CA ARG A 3 0.45 20.33 7.07
C ARG A 3 1.09 20.46 8.47
N PRO A 4 1.59 21.65 8.89
CA PRO A 4 2.03 21.83 10.28
C PRO A 4 0.92 21.57 11.30
N LEU A 5 -0.33 21.97 11.00
CA LEU A 5 -1.49 21.71 11.87
C LEU A 5 -1.79 20.21 11.98
N ALA A 6 -1.76 19.48 10.87
CA ALA A 6 -1.93 18.03 10.88
C ALA A 6 -0.87 17.33 11.75
N ARG A 7 0.40 17.69 11.59
CA ARG A 7 1.50 17.13 12.40
C ARG A 7 1.40 17.52 13.87
N ALA A 8 1.02 18.75 14.18
CA ALA A 8 0.75 19.18 15.55
C ALA A 8 -0.41 18.39 16.15
N SER A 9 -1.45 18.09 15.37
CA SER A 9 -2.58 17.28 15.82
C SER A 9 -2.18 15.84 16.11
N ILE A 10 -1.20 15.27 15.39
CA ILE A 10 -0.65 13.93 15.72
C ILE A 10 -0.05 13.95 17.12
N VAL A 11 0.78 14.95 17.44
CA VAL A 11 1.39 15.09 18.78
C VAL A 11 0.31 15.29 19.85
N LEU A 12 -0.68 16.14 19.58
CA LEU A 12 -1.78 16.37 20.51
C LEU A 12 -2.57 15.09 20.78
N ILE A 13 -2.90 14.31 19.74
CA ILE A 13 -3.63 13.05 19.88
C ILE A 13 -2.79 12.03 20.66
N GLN A 14 -1.47 11.95 20.46
CA GLN A 14 -0.59 11.10 21.29
C GLN A 14 -0.69 11.48 22.76
N LEU A 15 -0.56 12.77 23.08
CA LEU A 15 -0.66 13.26 24.46
C LEU A 15 -2.05 13.02 25.06
N LEU A 16 -3.12 13.13 24.28
CA LEU A 16 -4.47 12.82 24.75
C LEU A 16 -4.64 11.32 25.00
N LYS A 17 -4.05 10.45 24.17
CA LYS A 17 -4.15 9.00 24.32
C LYS A 17 -3.38 8.43 25.49
N THR A 18 -2.37 9.12 25.99
CA THR A 18 -1.70 8.71 27.25
C THR A 18 -2.62 8.84 28.46
N VAL A 19 -3.64 9.70 28.40
CA VAL A 19 -4.55 9.99 29.53
C VAL A 19 -5.99 9.50 29.30
N ILE A 20 -6.44 9.33 28.05
CA ILE A 20 -7.80 8.88 27.71
C ILE A 20 -7.83 7.36 27.46
N PRO A 21 -8.70 6.59 28.13
CA PRO A 21 -8.77 5.14 27.95
C PRO A 21 -9.19 4.74 26.53
N SER A 22 -8.65 3.60 26.06
CA SER A 22 -8.70 3.04 24.70
C SER A 22 -10.09 2.77 24.08
N LYS A 23 -11.19 3.17 24.72
CA LYS A 23 -12.59 2.81 24.37
C LYS A 23 -13.13 3.48 23.09
N TRP A 24 -12.34 4.31 22.41
CA TRP A 24 -12.78 5.12 21.27
C TRP A 24 -12.37 4.54 19.91
N GLN A 25 -11.71 3.38 19.92
CA GLN A 25 -11.17 2.75 18.71
C GLN A 25 -12.29 2.07 17.91
N SER A 26 -12.31 2.30 16.60
CA SER A 26 -13.32 1.70 15.71
C SER A 26 -12.84 1.73 14.26
N SER A 27 -12.42 0.58 13.75
CA SER A 27 -12.00 0.43 12.35
C SER A 27 -13.13 0.81 11.39
N LYS A 28 -14.35 0.35 11.66
CA LYS A 28 -15.51 0.66 10.80
C LYS A 28 -15.79 2.17 10.69
N ARG A 29 -15.81 2.89 11.83
CA ARG A 29 -16.05 4.35 11.80
C ARG A 29 -14.91 5.10 11.12
N LEU A 30 -13.67 4.66 11.32
CA LEU A 30 -12.50 5.20 10.63
C LEU A 30 -12.66 5.13 9.11
N HIS A 31 -12.93 3.93 8.58
CA HIS A 31 -13.05 3.73 7.14
C HIS A 31 -14.24 4.47 6.55
N GLN A 32 -15.38 4.51 7.24
CA GLN A 32 -16.55 5.30 6.82
C GLN A 32 -16.24 6.80 6.75
N LEU A 33 -15.52 7.34 7.74
CA LEU A 33 -15.13 8.77 7.75
C LEU A 33 -14.14 9.09 6.63
N ILE A 34 -13.16 8.22 6.39
CA ILE A 34 -12.22 8.38 5.28
C ILE A 34 -12.97 8.37 3.95
N VAL A 35 -13.82 7.37 3.70
CA VAL A 35 -14.57 7.29 2.44
C VAL A 35 -15.49 8.49 2.25
N TRP A 36 -16.15 8.96 3.31
CA TRP A 36 -16.91 10.21 3.25
C TRP A 36 -16.02 11.38 2.82
N GLY A 37 -14.83 11.53 3.40
CA GLY A 37 -13.87 12.57 3.02
C GLY A 37 -13.37 12.43 1.58
N LEU A 38 -13.10 11.21 1.12
CA LEU A 38 -12.69 10.93 -0.25
C LEU A 38 -13.76 11.36 -1.24
N LYS A 39 -15.02 11.02 -0.97
CA LYS A 39 -16.15 11.36 -1.83
C LYS A 39 -16.44 12.86 -1.88
N THR A 40 -16.20 13.58 -0.79
CA THR A 40 -16.62 14.98 -0.64
C THR A 40 -15.53 16.00 -0.92
N CYS A 41 -14.27 15.73 -0.55
CA CYS A 41 -13.23 16.75 -0.53
C CYS A 41 -12.02 16.43 -1.43
N VAL A 42 -11.72 15.16 -1.67
CA VAL A 42 -10.51 14.75 -2.41
C VAL A 42 -10.75 14.84 -3.91
N SER A 43 -9.74 15.31 -4.65
CA SER A 43 -9.85 15.49 -6.10
C SER A 43 -10.09 14.16 -6.83
N PRO A 44 -10.75 14.17 -8.00
CA PRO A 44 -10.98 12.94 -8.78
C PRO A 44 -9.69 12.19 -9.10
N GLU A 45 -8.61 12.90 -9.43
CA GLU A 45 -7.31 12.32 -9.80
C GLU A 45 -6.63 11.68 -8.58
N ALA A 46 -6.71 12.31 -7.41
CA ALA A 46 -6.19 11.77 -6.17
C ALA A 46 -6.95 10.50 -5.75
N ASN A 47 -8.28 10.52 -5.85
CA ASN A 47 -9.11 9.33 -5.60
C ASN A 47 -8.79 8.20 -6.59
N TRP A 48 -8.61 8.52 -7.87
CA TRP A 48 -8.23 7.55 -8.89
C TRP A 48 -6.88 6.90 -8.58
N PHE A 49 -5.90 7.71 -8.18
CA PHE A 49 -4.57 7.21 -7.78
C PHE A 49 -4.66 6.27 -6.57
N ILE A 50 -5.42 6.65 -5.54
CA ILE A 50 -5.65 5.80 -4.35
C ILE A 50 -6.30 4.47 -4.74
N MET A 51 -7.34 4.50 -5.58
CA MET A 51 -8.03 3.29 -6.01
C MET A 51 -7.14 2.38 -6.86
N ARG A 52 -6.38 2.97 -7.79
CA ARG A 52 -5.43 2.24 -8.64
C ARG A 52 -4.34 1.57 -7.82
N HIS A 53 -3.82 2.21 -6.77
CA HIS A 53 -2.77 1.66 -5.90
C HIS A 53 -3.08 0.25 -5.39
N PHE A 54 -4.33 -0.01 -4.96
CA PHE A 54 -4.74 -1.34 -4.49
C PHE A 54 -4.61 -2.42 -5.57
N HIS A 55 -4.95 -2.09 -6.82
CA HIS A 55 -4.79 -3.01 -7.93
C HIS A 55 -3.34 -3.32 -8.22
N LEU A 56 -2.47 -2.29 -8.24
CA LEU A 56 -1.06 -2.47 -8.54
C LEU A 56 -0.36 -3.30 -7.48
N GLY A 57 -0.63 -3.02 -6.19
CA GLY A 57 -0.09 -3.79 -5.07
C GLY A 57 -0.46 -5.27 -5.16
N ALA A 58 -1.73 -5.56 -5.47
CA ALA A 58 -2.22 -6.93 -5.66
C ALA A 58 -1.54 -7.65 -6.83
N GLU A 59 -1.32 -6.95 -7.95
CA GLU A 59 -0.65 -7.52 -9.12
C GLU A 59 0.82 -7.80 -8.86
N ILE A 60 1.52 -6.92 -8.13
CA ILE A 60 2.91 -7.16 -7.75
C ILE A 60 3.02 -8.38 -6.82
N GLN A 61 2.11 -8.50 -5.83
CA GLN A 61 2.05 -9.69 -4.97
C GLN A 61 1.80 -10.96 -5.78
N ARG A 62 0.87 -10.92 -6.73
CA ARG A 62 0.54 -12.06 -7.56
C ARG A 62 1.68 -12.44 -8.50
N PHE A 63 2.32 -11.46 -9.14
CA PHE A 63 3.51 -11.64 -9.96
C PHE A 63 4.63 -12.36 -9.19
N ILE A 64 4.87 -12.01 -7.93
CA ILE A 64 5.89 -12.67 -7.11
C ILE A 64 5.57 -14.17 -6.94
N ILE A 65 4.31 -14.53 -6.68
CA ILE A 65 3.88 -15.92 -6.49
C ILE A 65 3.91 -16.71 -7.79
N ASP A 66 3.41 -16.13 -8.89
CA ASP A 66 3.38 -16.79 -10.21
C ASP A 66 4.78 -17.15 -10.70
N ASN A 67 5.81 -16.44 -10.27
CA ASN A 67 7.20 -16.70 -10.61
C ASN A 67 7.95 -17.59 -9.59
N LEU A 68 7.24 -18.21 -8.65
CA LEU A 68 7.79 -19.11 -7.63
C LEU A 68 7.09 -20.48 -7.68
N PRO A 69 7.34 -21.31 -8.72
CA PRO A 69 6.61 -22.57 -8.92
C PRO A 69 6.74 -23.51 -7.71
N GLY A 70 5.62 -24.05 -7.22
CA GLY A 70 5.58 -24.91 -6.04
C GLY A 70 5.57 -24.19 -4.69
N ILE A 71 5.60 -22.85 -4.67
CA ILE A 71 5.30 -22.06 -3.46
C ILE A 71 3.82 -21.70 -3.47
N GLU A 72 3.13 -22.10 -2.41
CA GLU A 72 1.72 -21.76 -2.18
C GLU A 72 1.60 -20.99 -0.87
N ILE A 73 0.76 -19.96 -0.87
CA ILE A 73 0.40 -19.18 0.31
C ILE A 73 -1.14 -19.11 0.42
N PRO A 74 -1.69 -18.90 1.63
CA PRO A 74 -3.11 -18.63 1.79
C PRO A 74 -3.62 -17.50 0.89
N GLU A 75 -4.88 -17.60 0.46
CA GLU A 75 -5.50 -16.58 -0.39
C GLU A 75 -5.55 -15.23 0.35
N LEU A 76 -5.08 -14.19 -0.34
CA LEU A 76 -5.14 -12.81 0.14
C LEU A 76 -6.46 -12.16 -0.26
N TYR A 77 -6.83 -11.09 0.45
CA TYR A 77 -7.98 -10.30 0.03
C TYR A 77 -7.73 -9.71 -1.38
N PRO A 78 -8.64 -9.80 -2.35
CA PRO A 78 -8.33 -9.52 -3.76
C PRO A 78 -7.85 -8.11 -4.10
N MET A 79 -8.17 -7.10 -3.27
CA MET A 79 -7.76 -5.68 -3.48
C MET A 79 -8.14 -5.12 -4.86
N ARG A 80 -9.24 -5.61 -5.44
CA ARG A 80 -9.79 -5.22 -6.75
C ARG A 80 -11.01 -4.30 -6.62
N PHE A 81 -10.88 -3.25 -5.81
CA PHE A 81 -11.98 -2.31 -5.56
C PHE A 81 -12.29 -1.47 -6.80
N ARG A 82 -13.57 -1.34 -7.16
CA ARG A 82 -14.02 -0.57 -8.33
C ARG A 82 -14.54 0.81 -7.96
N GLU A 83 -15.06 0.97 -6.75
CA GLU A 83 -15.58 2.23 -6.22
C GLU A 83 -15.18 2.49 -4.76
N LEU A 84 -15.20 3.78 -4.38
CA LEU A 84 -14.77 4.23 -3.04
C LEU A 84 -15.59 3.61 -1.90
N ASP A 85 -16.86 3.27 -2.15
CA ASP A 85 -17.73 2.71 -1.11
C ASP A 85 -17.30 1.31 -0.68
N GLU A 86 -16.58 0.56 -1.51
CA GLU A 86 -16.02 -0.74 -1.16
C GLU A 86 -14.92 -0.66 -0.08
N LEU A 87 -14.29 0.51 0.07
CA LEU A 87 -13.26 0.76 1.09
C LEU A 87 -13.85 0.89 2.50
N LYS A 88 -15.17 1.10 2.64
CA LYS A 88 -15.84 1.33 3.94
C LYS A 88 -15.73 0.15 4.89
N GLU A 89 -15.67 -1.06 4.36
CA GLU A 89 -15.61 -2.30 5.15
C GLU A 89 -14.14 -2.76 5.27
N ASP A 90 -13.35 -1.94 5.97
CA ASP A 90 -11.96 -2.18 6.34
C ASP A 90 -10.96 -2.27 5.16
N GLY A 91 -11.23 -1.62 4.02
CA GLY A 91 -10.41 -1.73 2.82
C GLY A 91 -8.93 -1.40 3.03
N PHE A 92 -8.62 -0.30 3.72
CA PHE A 92 -7.25 0.11 4.01
C PHE A 92 -6.57 -0.80 5.04
N LEU A 93 -7.29 -1.24 6.08
CA LEU A 93 -6.74 -2.19 7.05
C LEU A 93 -6.42 -3.53 6.39
N ARG A 94 -7.32 -4.04 5.53
CA ARG A 94 -7.09 -5.27 4.77
C ARG A 94 -5.88 -5.15 3.85
N HIS A 95 -5.62 -3.97 3.30
CA HIS A 95 -4.44 -3.71 2.48
C HIS A 95 -3.15 -3.94 3.28
N ASP A 96 -3.07 -3.35 4.47
CA ASP A 96 -1.90 -3.52 5.34
C ASP A 96 -1.75 -4.97 5.81
N LEU A 97 -2.85 -5.61 6.17
CA LEU A 97 -2.86 -7.02 6.58
C LEU A 97 -2.43 -7.96 5.46
N ASN A 98 -2.85 -7.71 4.23
CA ASN A 98 -2.41 -8.47 3.06
C ASN A 98 -0.89 -8.42 2.91
N LEU A 99 -0.27 -7.24 3.06
CA LEU A 99 1.18 -7.10 2.95
C LEU A 99 1.91 -7.91 4.03
N TYR A 100 1.45 -7.83 5.28
CA TYR A 100 2.02 -8.62 6.38
C TYR A 100 1.87 -10.13 6.13
N ASN A 101 0.65 -10.58 5.85
CA ASN A 101 0.36 -11.98 5.63
C ASN A 101 1.16 -12.52 4.43
N PHE A 102 1.22 -11.76 3.34
CA PHE A 102 2.02 -12.11 2.18
C PHE A 102 3.48 -12.40 2.54
N ILE A 103 4.13 -11.46 3.23
CA ILE A 103 5.53 -11.59 3.60
C ILE A 103 5.72 -12.77 4.57
N ILE A 104 4.86 -12.90 5.58
CA ILE A 104 4.97 -13.97 6.57
C ILE A 104 4.84 -15.34 5.88
N GLU A 105 3.76 -15.55 5.14
CA GLU A 105 3.43 -16.84 4.53
C GLU A 105 4.44 -17.22 3.44
N LEU A 106 4.87 -16.27 2.61
CA LEU A 106 5.89 -16.50 1.58
C LEU A 106 7.21 -16.99 2.21
N ASN A 107 7.68 -16.33 3.27
CA ASN A 107 8.94 -16.71 3.89
C ASN A 107 8.84 -18.02 4.68
N LEU A 108 7.68 -18.31 5.28
CA LEU A 108 7.43 -19.61 5.91
C LEU A 108 7.47 -20.73 4.87
N ALA A 109 6.80 -20.56 3.72
CA ALA A 109 6.82 -21.53 2.64
C ALA A 109 8.23 -21.75 2.07
N LEU A 110 8.97 -20.68 1.79
CA LEU A 110 10.37 -20.76 1.34
C LEU A 110 11.25 -21.50 2.36
N LYS A 111 11.10 -21.19 3.65
CA LYS A 111 11.88 -21.82 4.72
C LYS A 111 11.55 -23.31 4.87
N GLN A 112 10.27 -23.68 4.81
CA GLN A 112 9.83 -25.08 4.88
C GLN A 112 10.41 -25.93 3.76
N GLN A 113 10.54 -25.35 2.56
CA GLN A 113 11.12 -26.01 1.39
C GLN A 113 12.65 -25.84 1.29
N ASN A 114 13.29 -25.19 2.26
CA ASN A 114 14.71 -24.80 2.23
C ASN A 114 15.12 -24.12 0.91
N ARG A 115 14.25 -23.26 0.39
CA ARG A 115 14.37 -22.64 -0.93
C ARG A 115 14.69 -21.16 -0.80
N VAL A 116 15.49 -20.66 -1.73
CA VAL A 116 15.72 -19.22 -1.94
C VAL A 116 15.05 -18.77 -3.23
N ILE A 117 14.66 -17.50 -3.29
CA ILE A 117 14.13 -16.89 -4.51
C ILE A 117 15.26 -16.80 -5.53
N THR A 118 15.03 -17.36 -6.71
CA THR A 118 15.93 -17.34 -7.87
C THR A 118 15.13 -16.91 -9.10
N ALA A 119 15.81 -16.28 -10.07
CA ALA A 119 15.17 -15.89 -11.32
C ALA A 119 14.77 -17.13 -12.15
N PRO A 120 13.52 -17.22 -12.63
CA PRO A 120 13.11 -18.28 -13.56
C PRO A 120 13.65 -18.01 -14.97
N GLU A 121 13.66 -19.04 -15.83
CA GLU A 121 14.08 -18.90 -17.23
C GLU A 121 13.13 -18.02 -18.05
N THR A 122 11.83 -18.08 -17.76
CA THR A 122 10.79 -17.26 -18.38
C THR A 122 9.94 -16.65 -17.28
N LEU A 123 9.73 -15.33 -17.34
CA LEU A 123 8.93 -14.62 -16.36
C LEU A 123 7.44 -14.74 -16.71
N ASP A 124 6.62 -15.02 -15.70
CA ASP A 124 5.16 -14.96 -15.80
C ASP A 124 4.69 -13.53 -15.50
N PHE A 125 4.19 -12.84 -16.53
CA PHE A 125 3.60 -11.50 -16.43
C PHE A 125 2.06 -11.51 -16.58
N SER A 126 1.41 -12.66 -16.46
CA SER A 126 -0.04 -12.82 -16.64
C SER A 126 -0.84 -11.91 -15.69
N ALA A 127 -0.38 -11.79 -14.44
CA ALA A 127 -0.98 -10.94 -13.43
C ALA A 127 -0.84 -9.42 -13.70
N ILE A 128 0.17 -9.00 -14.48
CA ILE A 128 0.48 -7.58 -14.68
C ILE A 128 -0.39 -6.99 -15.79
N THR A 129 -1.28 -6.07 -15.43
CA THR A 129 -2.15 -5.38 -16.38
C THR A 129 -1.36 -4.32 -17.16
N ASP A 130 -1.36 -4.44 -18.49
CA ASP A 130 -0.85 -3.41 -19.39
C ASP A 130 -2.01 -2.56 -19.92
N GLY A 131 -2.38 -1.51 -19.18
CA GLY A 131 -3.46 -0.60 -19.57
C GLY A 131 -4.29 -0.08 -18.39
N THR A 132 -5.60 0.00 -18.61
CA THR A 132 -6.56 0.61 -17.68
C THR A 132 -7.11 -0.40 -16.67
N PHE A 133 -7.40 0.08 -15.46
CA PHE A 133 -8.09 -0.69 -14.43
C PHE A 133 -9.61 -0.45 -14.49
N PRO A 134 -10.44 -1.43 -14.04
CA PRO A 134 -11.89 -1.34 -14.07
C PRO A 134 -12.42 -0.45 -12.92
N LEU A 135 -11.95 0.79 -12.85
CA LEU A 135 -12.36 1.78 -11.86
C LEU A 135 -13.58 2.54 -12.36
N GLN A 136 -14.56 2.76 -11.48
CA GLN A 136 -15.67 3.64 -11.77
C GLN A 136 -15.20 5.11 -11.86
N LYS A 137 -16.06 5.98 -12.38
CA LYS A 137 -15.79 7.42 -12.39
C LYS A 137 -15.68 7.95 -10.96
N MET A 138 -14.60 8.68 -10.67
CA MET A 138 -14.40 9.29 -9.35
C MET A 138 -15.36 10.47 -9.12
N PRO A 139 -15.77 10.75 -7.87
CA PRO A 139 -16.68 11.85 -7.57
C PRO A 139 -16.13 13.20 -8.01
N GLU A 140 -16.96 13.97 -8.73
CA GLU A 140 -16.70 15.32 -9.16
C GLU A 140 -17.70 16.26 -8.48
N GLY A 141 -17.20 17.22 -7.71
CA GLY A 141 -18.01 18.16 -6.96
C GLY A 141 -17.22 19.41 -6.62
N ARG A 142 -17.93 20.49 -6.26
CA ARG A 142 -17.31 21.81 -5.99
C ARG A 142 -16.26 21.79 -4.86
N TRP A 143 -16.29 20.78 -4.01
CA TRP A 143 -15.40 20.61 -2.86
C TRP A 143 -14.27 19.60 -3.13
N ASN A 144 -14.31 18.86 -4.25
CA ASN A 144 -13.32 17.86 -4.63
C ASN A 144 -12.05 18.51 -5.21
N SER A 145 -11.30 19.23 -4.36
CA SER A 145 -10.11 19.98 -4.76
C SER A 145 -8.86 19.66 -3.93
N ILE A 146 -8.98 18.79 -2.92
CA ILE A 146 -7.86 18.43 -2.06
C ILE A 146 -6.96 17.42 -2.79
N ASP A 147 -5.68 17.75 -2.93
CA ASP A 147 -4.66 16.87 -3.49
C ASP A 147 -4.33 15.69 -2.56
N ILE A 148 -3.73 14.64 -3.14
CA ILE A 148 -3.43 13.40 -2.41
C ILE A 148 -2.53 13.61 -1.18
N GLN A 149 -1.52 14.47 -1.28
CA GLN A 149 -0.59 14.70 -0.17
C GLN A 149 -1.30 15.40 0.99
N THR A 150 -2.12 16.40 0.69
CA THR A 150 -2.91 17.10 1.70
C THR A 150 -3.97 16.18 2.31
N ALA A 151 -4.64 15.36 1.51
CA ALA A 151 -5.61 14.37 2.01
C ALA A 151 -4.96 13.37 2.98
N ILE A 152 -3.80 12.81 2.62
CA ILE A 152 -3.04 11.88 3.45
C ILE A 152 -2.62 12.52 4.79
N GLU A 153 -2.09 13.75 4.76
CA GLU A 153 -1.69 14.47 5.98
C GLU A 153 -2.91 14.71 6.88
N LEU A 154 -4.09 15.00 6.33
CA LEU A 154 -5.34 15.15 7.10
C LEU A 154 -5.87 13.83 7.66
N TYR A 155 -5.75 12.73 6.92
CA TYR A 155 -6.23 11.43 7.39
C TYR A 155 -5.30 10.76 8.40
N THR A 156 -4.01 11.08 8.39
CA THR A 156 -3.04 10.52 9.35
C THR A 156 -3.45 10.71 10.82
N PRO A 157 -3.80 11.91 11.32
CA PRO A 157 -4.28 12.09 12.69
C PRO A 157 -5.66 11.44 12.92
N VAL A 158 -6.51 11.36 11.91
CA VAL A 158 -7.80 10.63 12.00
C VAL A 158 -7.54 9.13 12.21
N TYR A 159 -6.64 8.54 11.42
CA TYR A 159 -6.14 7.19 11.59
C TYR A 159 -5.65 6.94 13.00
N GLN A 160 -4.77 7.84 13.45
CA GLN A 160 -4.22 7.75 14.78
C GLN A 160 -5.31 7.79 15.83
N LEU A 161 -6.33 8.64 15.71
CA LEU A 161 -7.42 8.76 16.68
C LEU A 161 -8.18 7.43 16.84
N PHE A 162 -8.49 6.75 15.74
CA PHE A 162 -9.35 5.55 15.75
C PHE A 162 -8.61 4.21 15.92
N LEU A 163 -7.28 4.18 15.87
CA LEU A 163 -6.46 2.98 16.09
C LEU A 163 -5.89 2.89 17.51
N THR A 164 -5.40 1.73 17.95
CA THR A 164 -4.47 1.70 19.10
C THR A 164 -3.17 2.40 18.71
N ASP A 165 -2.38 2.85 19.71
CA ASP A 165 -1.05 3.37 19.41
C ASP A 165 -0.16 2.30 18.75
N ASN A 166 -0.22 1.05 19.22
CA ASN A 166 0.51 -0.06 18.63
C ASN A 166 0.12 -0.30 17.17
N ASP A 167 -1.17 -0.24 16.84
CA ASP A 167 -1.66 -0.41 15.47
C ASP A 167 -1.23 0.74 14.57
N PHE A 168 -1.27 1.97 15.08
CA PHE A 168 -0.81 3.13 14.31
C PHE A 168 0.70 3.07 14.04
N TRP A 169 1.50 2.72 15.05
CA TRP A 169 2.94 2.49 14.88
C TRP A 169 3.22 1.36 13.90
N ARG A 170 2.47 0.27 13.98
CA ARG A 170 2.58 -0.86 13.05
C ARG A 170 2.27 -0.43 11.62
N ALA A 171 1.17 0.27 11.38
CA ALA A 171 0.79 0.76 10.05
C ALA A 171 1.83 1.73 9.47
N VAL A 172 2.42 2.62 10.27
CA VAL A 172 3.45 3.53 9.75
C VAL A 172 4.76 2.82 9.44
N ASN A 173 5.17 1.84 10.24
CA ASN A 173 6.42 1.12 10.03
C ASN A 173 6.28 0.00 8.98
N SER A 174 5.06 -0.48 8.68
CA SER A 174 4.80 -1.40 7.57
C SER A 174 5.24 -0.83 6.21
N LEU A 175 5.25 0.51 6.05
CA LEU A 175 5.74 1.17 4.84
C LEU A 175 7.21 0.80 4.52
N GLN A 176 8.02 0.37 5.49
CA GLN A 176 9.40 -0.07 5.23
C GLN A 176 9.47 -1.41 4.49
N LEU A 177 8.37 -2.17 4.48
CA LEU A 177 8.25 -3.43 3.77
C LEU A 177 8.21 -3.25 2.25
N ASP A 178 8.10 -2.02 1.76
CA ASP A 178 8.31 -1.67 0.34
C ASP A 178 9.66 -2.21 -0.16
N GLU A 179 10.71 -2.08 0.66
CA GLU A 179 12.05 -2.60 0.31
C GLU A 179 12.05 -4.12 0.24
N THR A 180 11.34 -4.79 1.15
CA THR A 180 11.21 -6.25 1.13
C THR A 180 10.51 -6.75 -0.13
N MET A 181 9.42 -6.10 -0.53
CA MET A 181 8.70 -6.41 -1.77
C MET A 181 9.59 -6.18 -3.00
N ALA A 182 10.31 -5.06 -3.05
CA ALA A 182 11.23 -4.77 -4.14
C ALA A 182 12.39 -5.77 -4.22
N LEU A 183 12.89 -6.27 -3.09
CA LEU A 183 13.91 -7.33 -3.06
C LEU A 183 13.40 -8.65 -3.65
N TYR A 184 12.13 -9.00 -3.41
CA TYR A 184 11.54 -10.20 -4.04
C TYR A 184 11.46 -10.05 -5.55
N VAL A 185 10.92 -8.92 -6.02
CA VAL A 185 10.86 -8.64 -7.46
C VAL A 185 12.24 -8.62 -8.07
N ALA A 186 13.21 -7.90 -7.48
CA ALA A 186 14.58 -7.79 -7.96
C ALA A 186 15.26 -9.16 -8.13
N LYS A 187 15.06 -10.09 -7.20
CA LYS A 187 15.58 -11.46 -7.31
C LYS A 187 14.90 -12.26 -8.42
N ILE A 188 13.59 -12.09 -8.60
CA ILE A 188 12.82 -12.78 -9.63
C ILE A 188 13.25 -12.31 -11.03
N ILE A 189 13.37 -11.00 -11.23
CA ILE A 189 13.74 -10.44 -12.54
C ILE A 189 15.26 -10.36 -12.77
N ASN A 190 16.07 -10.75 -11.77
CA ASN A 190 17.53 -10.64 -11.76
C ASN A 190 18.05 -9.22 -12.08
N ASP A 191 17.43 -8.19 -11.49
CA ASP A 191 17.77 -6.78 -11.71
C ASP A 191 17.67 -6.00 -10.38
N PRO A 192 18.70 -5.23 -9.98
CA PRO A 192 18.64 -4.42 -8.76
C PRO A 192 17.72 -3.20 -8.85
N LEU A 193 17.27 -2.77 -10.04
CA LEU A 193 16.51 -1.54 -10.23
C LEU A 193 15.28 -1.40 -9.31
N PRO A 194 14.42 -2.41 -9.08
CA PRO A 194 13.30 -2.31 -8.14
C PRO A 194 13.68 -1.77 -6.76
N VAL A 195 14.83 -2.20 -6.22
CA VAL A 195 15.31 -1.75 -4.91
C VAL A 195 15.73 -0.28 -4.95
N MET A 196 16.30 0.17 -6.07
CA MET A 196 16.69 1.57 -6.27
C MET A 196 15.48 2.51 -6.36
N LEU A 197 14.34 2.03 -6.89
CA LEU A 197 13.11 2.82 -7.02
C LEU A 197 12.39 3.05 -5.68
N VAL A 198 12.60 2.17 -4.70
CA VAL A 198 11.97 2.28 -3.38
C VAL A 198 12.70 3.29 -2.49
N ASN A 199 11.93 4.18 -1.85
CA ASN A 199 12.45 5.15 -0.90
C ASN A 199 12.12 4.83 0.57
N ASN A 200 11.08 4.04 0.83
CA ASN A 200 10.82 3.52 2.17
C ASN A 200 11.66 2.26 2.39
N ARG A 201 12.72 2.40 3.20
CA ARG A 201 13.72 1.33 3.41
C ARG A 201 13.94 1.02 4.87
N HIS A 202 14.84 0.07 5.09
CA HIS A 202 15.40 -0.32 6.38
C HIS A 202 14.33 -0.92 7.30
N PRO A 203 13.65 -2.01 6.89
CA PRO A 203 12.75 -2.71 7.79
C PRO A 203 13.49 -3.01 9.10
N MET A 204 12.79 -2.88 10.23
CA MET A 204 13.30 -2.99 11.60
C MET A 204 13.95 -1.74 12.20
N ILE A 205 14.17 -0.65 11.45
CA ILE A 205 14.56 0.63 12.05
C ILE A 205 13.31 1.44 12.40
N PRO A 206 12.99 1.70 13.68
CA PRO A 206 11.78 2.42 14.04
C PRO A 206 11.84 3.86 13.49
N HIS A 207 10.83 4.24 12.71
CA HIS A 207 10.67 5.59 12.20
C HIS A 207 9.57 6.36 12.93
N SER A 208 9.78 7.68 13.05
CA SER A 208 8.79 8.57 13.64
C SER A 208 7.50 8.60 12.82
N THR A 209 6.37 8.58 13.53
CA THR A 209 5.02 8.72 12.95
C THR A 209 4.73 10.10 12.38
N LEU A 210 5.53 11.13 12.70
CA LEU A 210 5.38 12.48 12.15
C LEU A 210 5.65 12.56 10.64
N LYS A 211 6.36 11.57 10.08
CA LYS A 211 6.64 11.48 8.64
C LYS A 211 5.69 10.52 7.92
N ALA A 212 4.68 9.96 8.60
CA ALA A 212 3.78 8.97 8.04
C ALA A 212 3.15 9.43 6.71
N GLY A 213 2.62 10.65 6.67
CA GLY A 213 1.97 11.15 5.46
C GLY A 213 2.93 11.27 4.27
N PHE A 214 4.14 11.77 4.48
CA PHE A 214 5.17 11.82 3.44
C PHE A 214 5.55 10.41 2.94
N ARG A 215 5.75 9.48 3.87
CA ARG A 215 6.14 8.09 3.55
C ARG A 215 5.04 7.33 2.82
N LEU A 216 3.77 7.61 3.09
CA LEU A 216 2.65 7.01 2.37
C LEU A 216 2.58 7.50 0.91
N ASN A 217 2.96 8.75 0.64
CA ASN A 217 3.10 9.22 -0.75
C ASN A 217 4.24 8.49 -1.47
N LEU A 218 5.38 8.28 -0.80
CA LEU A 218 6.49 7.50 -1.35
C LEU A 218 6.11 6.04 -1.62
N HIS A 219 5.26 5.46 -0.77
CA HIS A 219 4.74 4.10 -0.94
C HIS A 219 3.94 3.99 -2.25
N GLY A 220 2.93 4.84 -2.45
CA GLY A 220 2.16 4.86 -3.70
C GLY A 220 3.02 5.12 -4.94
N LEU A 221 3.97 6.06 -4.86
CA LEU A 221 4.91 6.34 -5.96
C LEU A 221 5.79 5.12 -6.30
N SER A 222 6.32 4.45 -5.28
CA SER A 222 7.18 3.27 -5.47
C SER A 222 6.41 2.12 -6.13
N THR A 223 5.14 1.92 -5.74
CA THR A 223 4.25 0.93 -6.34
C THR A 223 3.99 1.21 -7.82
N GLU A 224 3.68 2.46 -8.20
CA GLU A 224 3.48 2.84 -9.61
C GLU A 224 4.75 2.64 -10.43
N MET A 225 5.91 3.08 -9.92
CA MET A 225 7.19 2.96 -10.63
C MET A 225 7.56 1.48 -10.83
N LEU A 226 7.37 0.64 -9.80
CA LEU A 226 7.65 -0.79 -9.88
C LEU A 226 6.70 -1.49 -10.85
N HIS A 227 5.39 -1.22 -10.78
CA HIS A 227 4.42 -1.82 -11.68
C HIS A 227 4.69 -1.43 -13.14
N GLN A 228 4.94 -0.14 -13.39
CA GLN A 228 5.27 0.35 -14.73
C GLN A 228 6.55 -0.31 -15.27
N TYR A 229 7.53 -0.59 -14.41
CA TYR A 229 8.72 -1.31 -14.81
C TYR A 229 8.40 -2.76 -15.24
N LEU A 230 7.55 -3.46 -14.49
CA LEU A 230 7.07 -4.80 -14.87
C LEU A 230 6.30 -4.79 -16.19
N VAL A 231 5.48 -3.76 -16.45
CA VAL A 231 4.80 -3.58 -17.75
C VAL A 231 5.82 -3.44 -18.89
N GLN A 232 6.90 -2.68 -18.69
CA GLN A 232 7.96 -2.53 -19.69
C GLN A 232 8.65 -3.87 -19.98
N LEU A 233 8.99 -4.65 -18.96
CA LEU A 233 9.59 -5.97 -19.11
C LEU A 233 8.64 -6.96 -19.82
N LYS A 234 7.35 -6.96 -19.46
CA LYS A 234 6.30 -7.73 -20.15
C LYS A 234 6.29 -7.44 -21.66
N ARG A 235 6.29 -6.17 -22.03
CA ARG A 235 6.31 -5.73 -23.44
C ARG A 235 7.61 -6.11 -24.16
N GLN A 236 8.74 -6.17 -23.45
CA GLN A 236 10.02 -6.59 -24.01
C GLN A 236 10.03 -8.11 -24.25
N GLN A 237 9.63 -8.92 -23.27
CA GLN A 237 9.55 -10.38 -23.41
C GLN A 237 8.62 -10.78 -24.57
N ALA A 238 7.49 -10.08 -24.75
CA ALA A 238 6.56 -10.34 -25.87
C ALA A 238 7.15 -10.03 -27.27
N LYS A 239 8.28 -9.31 -27.35
CA LYS A 239 8.99 -9.03 -28.60
C LYS A 239 10.14 -9.98 -28.88
N THR A 240 10.59 -10.71 -27.86
CA THR A 240 11.65 -11.72 -28.02
C THR A 240 10.99 -12.99 -28.57
N PRO A 241 11.41 -13.47 -29.76
CA PRO A 241 10.82 -14.63 -30.41
C PRO A 241 11.08 -15.94 -29.65
#